data_AF-A0A2H6N6P4-F1
#
_entry.id   AF-A0A2H6N6P4-F1
#
_cell.length_a   1.000
_cell.length_b   1.000
_cell.length_c   1.000
_cell.angle_alpha   90.00
_cell.angle_beta   90.00
_cell.angle_gamma   90.00
#
_symmetry.space_group_name_H-M   'P 1'
#
loop_
_entity.id
_entity.type
_entity.pdbx_description
1 polymer ?
#
loop_
_entity_poly.entity_id
_entity_poly.type
_entity_poly.pdbx_seq_one_letter_code
_entity_poly.pdbx_strand_id
1 'polypeptide(L)'
;DLAYNLHSAYGNWFPGSKPLIQQAMAKIMKANPALYVLRERIRKGLQLYSSEPTEPYLSSQNYGELFSNQIIWFVDDTNVYRVTIHKTFEGNLTTKPINGAIFIFNPRTGQLFLK
;
A
#
# COMPACT_ATOMS: atom_id res chain seq x y z
N ASP A 1 5.58 -9.24 -20.97
CA ASP A 1 4.39 -10.01 -21.36
C ASP A 1 3.32 -9.82 -20.29
N LEU A 2 2.19 -9.23 -20.67
CA LEU A 2 1.10 -8.93 -19.74
C LEU A 2 0.25 -10.16 -19.39
N ALA A 3 0.14 -11.12 -20.30
CA ALA A 3 -0.66 -12.33 -20.09
C ALA A 3 0.10 -13.30 -19.16
N TYR A 4 1.40 -13.47 -19.40
CA TYR A 4 2.24 -14.39 -18.63
C TYR A 4 2.96 -13.73 -17.44
N ASN A 5 2.77 -12.42 -17.23
CA ASN A 5 3.44 -11.66 -16.18
C ASN A 5 4.99 -11.77 -16.20
N LEU A 6 5.57 -11.91 -17.39
CA LEU A 6 7.01 -12.06 -17.62
C LEU A 6 7.62 -10.74 -18.09
N HIS A 7 8.90 -10.53 -17.79
CA HIS A 7 9.67 -9.40 -18.29
C HIS A 7 11.10 -9.82 -18.63
N SER A 8 11.70 -9.14 -19.59
CA SER A 8 13.10 -9.27 -19.97
C SER A 8 13.57 -7.93 -20.51
N ALA A 9 14.88 -7.71 -20.56
CA ALA A 9 15.48 -6.49 -21.08
C ALA A 9 16.71 -6.83 -21.94
N TYR A 10 16.83 -6.14 -23.08
CA TYR A 10 17.97 -6.22 -23.99
C TYR A 10 18.42 -4.80 -24.34
N GLY A 11 19.73 -4.57 -24.40
CA GLY A 11 20.29 -3.26 -24.70
C GLY A 11 21.73 -3.12 -24.22
N ASN A 12 22.27 -1.90 -24.36
CA ASN A 12 23.59 -1.54 -23.87
C ASN A 12 23.53 -1.27 -22.36
N TRP A 13 24.44 -1.87 -21.60
CA TRP A 13 24.51 -1.76 -20.14
C TRP A 13 25.81 -1.07 -19.74
N PHE A 14 25.71 -0.04 -18.91
CA PHE A 14 26.88 0.52 -18.21
C PHE A 14 27.08 -0.17 -16.85
N PRO A 15 28.28 -0.10 -16.24
CA PRO A 15 28.54 -0.74 -14.95
C PRO A 15 27.48 -0.38 -13.89
N GLY A 16 26.92 -1.39 -13.20
CA GLY A 16 25.89 -1.21 -12.17
C GLY A 16 24.45 -1.07 -12.69
N SER A 17 24.22 -0.77 -13.97
CA SER A 17 22.86 -0.61 -14.52
C SER A 17 22.06 -1.91 -14.55
N LYS A 18 22.68 -3.04 -14.91
CA LYS A 18 22.03 -4.35 -14.97
C LYS A 18 21.48 -4.82 -13.60
N PRO A 19 22.28 -4.87 -12.51
CA PRO A 19 21.75 -5.27 -11.20
C PRO A 19 20.68 -4.30 -10.68
N LEU A 20 20.81 -2.99 -10.95
CA LEU A 20 19.79 -2.00 -10.61
C LEU A 20 18.45 -2.32 -11.28
N ILE A 21 18.44 -2.53 -12.60
CA ILE A 21 17.22 -2.82 -13.35
C ILE A 21 16.61 -4.16 -12.93
N GLN A 22 17.42 -5.19 -12.66
CA GLN A 22 16.92 -6.47 -12.17
C GLN A 22 16.16 -6.32 -10.84
N GLN A 23 16.73 -5.59 -9.87
CA GLN A 23 16.08 -5.35 -8.58
C GLN A 23 14.85 -4.45 -8.71
N ALA A 24 14.95 -3.39 -9.52
CA ALA A 24 13.84 -2.48 -9.76
C ALA A 24 12.65 -3.19 -10.41
N MET A 25 12.89 -3.98 -11.47
CA MET A 25 11.83 -4.72 -12.16
C MET A 25 11.15 -5.75 -11.26
N ALA A 26 11.91 -6.47 -10.42
CA ALA A 26 11.33 -7.37 -9.43
C ALA A 26 10.35 -6.66 -8.48
N LYS A 27 10.63 -5.40 -8.12
CA LYS A 27 9.75 -4.56 -7.30
C LYS A 27 8.55 -4.02 -8.10
N ILE A 28 8.79 -3.50 -9.30
CA ILE A 28 7.76 -2.93 -10.19
C ILE A 28 6.69 -3.98 -10.52
N MET A 29 7.09 -5.19 -10.91
CA MET A 29 6.15 -6.26 -11.30
C MET A 29 5.18 -6.63 -10.16
N LYS A 30 5.58 -6.45 -8.90
CA LYS A 30 4.75 -6.73 -7.73
C LYS A 30 3.92 -5.53 -7.31
N ALA A 31 4.54 -4.35 -7.21
CA ALA A 31 3.99 -3.17 -6.56
C ALA A 31 3.32 -2.15 -7.49
N ASN A 32 3.42 -2.31 -8.82
CA ASN A 32 2.82 -1.36 -9.75
C ASN A 32 1.27 -1.44 -9.68
N PRO A 33 0.56 -0.32 -9.42
CA PRO A 33 -0.89 -0.30 -9.26
C PRO A 33 -1.64 -0.66 -10.55
N ALA A 34 -1.12 -0.29 -11.73
CA ALA A 34 -1.74 -0.66 -13.00
C ALA A 34 -1.64 -2.17 -13.27
N LEU A 35 -0.48 -2.78 -13.00
CA LEU A 35 -0.31 -4.23 -13.10
C LEU A 35 -1.14 -4.98 -12.05
N TYR A 36 -1.32 -4.41 -10.87
CA TYR A 36 -2.25 -4.95 -9.87
C TYR A 36 -3.69 -4.92 -10.39
N VAL A 37 -4.17 -3.77 -10.89
CA VAL A 37 -5.52 -3.62 -11.47
C VAL A 37 -5.73 -4.59 -12.64
N LEU A 38 -4.74 -4.78 -13.51
CA LEU A 38 -4.80 -5.76 -14.59
C LEU A 38 -5.04 -7.18 -14.05
N ARG A 39 -4.24 -7.61 -13.07
CA ARG A 39 -4.37 -8.93 -12.43
C ARG A 39 -5.73 -9.10 -11.75
N GLU A 40 -6.20 -8.09 -11.02
CA GLU A 40 -7.52 -8.11 -10.38
C GLU A 40 -8.66 -8.21 -11.41
N ARG A 41 -8.57 -7.48 -12.52
CA ARG A 41 -9.57 -7.55 -13.60
C ARG A 41 -9.61 -8.92 -14.25
N ILE A 42 -8.45 -9.52 -14.55
CA ILE A 42 -8.37 -10.89 -15.07
C ILE A 42 -8.96 -11.88 -14.06
N ARG A 43 -8.58 -11.78 -12.78
CA ARG A 43 -9.10 -12.65 -11.71
C ARG A 43 -10.63 -12.58 -11.62
N LYS A 44 -11.18 -11.37 -11.59
CA LYS A 44 -12.64 -11.14 -11.55
C LYS A 44 -13.35 -11.61 -12.82
N GLY A 45 -12.76 -11.35 -14.00
CA GLY A 45 -13.30 -11.81 -15.28
C GLY A 45 -13.36 -13.33 -15.38
N LEU A 46 -12.42 -14.03 -14.74
CA LEU A 46 -12.39 -15.49 -14.63
C LEU A 46 -13.13 -16.03 -13.40
N GLN A 47 -13.74 -15.16 -12.58
CA GLN A 47 -14.46 -15.54 -11.35
C GLN A 47 -13.62 -16.37 -10.38
N LEU A 48 -12.31 -16.10 -10.32
CA LEU A 48 -11.41 -16.75 -9.38
C LEU A 48 -11.48 -16.04 -8.04
N TYR A 49 -11.98 -16.71 -7.00
CA TYR A 49 -12.02 -16.18 -5.64
C TYR A 49 -10.90 -16.79 -4.79
N SER A 50 -10.32 -16.00 -3.89
CA SER A 50 -9.40 -16.54 -2.88
C SER A 50 -10.19 -17.36 -1.86
N SER A 51 -9.72 -18.55 -1.51
CA SER A 51 -10.29 -19.37 -0.44
C SER A 51 -9.75 -19.00 0.95
N GLU A 52 -8.95 -17.94 1.05
CA GLU A 52 -8.44 -17.47 2.33
C GLU A 52 -9.60 -17.02 3.25
N PRO A 53 -9.65 -17.50 4.50
CA PRO A 53 -10.69 -17.09 5.43
C PRO A 53 -10.55 -15.59 5.74
N THR A 54 -11.65 -14.85 5.63
CA THR A 54 -11.70 -13.46 6.05
C THR A 54 -11.45 -13.38 7.57
N GLU A 55 -10.44 -12.61 7.99
CA GLU A 55 -10.22 -12.36 9.41
C GLU A 55 -11.44 -11.62 10.02
N PRO A 56 -11.85 -11.96 11.25
CA PRO A 56 -12.97 -11.30 11.91
C PRO A 56 -12.63 -9.83 12.19
N TYR A 57 -13.61 -8.95 11.99
CA TYR A 57 -13.45 -7.54 12.35
C TYR A 57 -13.22 -7.36 13.85
N LEU A 58 -12.46 -6.33 14.21
CA LEU A 58 -12.30 -5.91 15.59
C LEU A 58 -13.64 -5.40 16.14
N SER A 59 -14.03 -5.88 17.32
CA SER A 59 -15.26 -5.53 18.02
C SER A 59 -15.03 -5.52 19.54
N SER A 60 -16.02 -5.08 20.29
CA SER A 60 -15.99 -5.16 21.75
C SER A 60 -15.91 -6.60 22.28
N GLN A 61 -16.27 -7.62 21.48
CA GLN A 61 -16.19 -9.02 21.89
C GLN A 61 -14.77 -9.59 21.82
N ASN A 62 -13.97 -9.18 20.82
CA ASN A 62 -12.59 -9.67 20.62
C ASN A 62 -11.51 -8.64 20.95
N TYR A 63 -11.87 -7.48 21.53
CA TYR A 63 -10.93 -6.41 21.86
C TYR A 63 -9.75 -6.87 22.73
N GLY A 64 -9.95 -7.86 23.61
CA GLY A 64 -8.89 -8.42 24.44
C GLY A 64 -7.77 -9.10 23.65
N GLU A 65 -8.04 -9.60 22.45
CA GLU A 65 -7.07 -10.31 21.60
C GLU A 65 -5.94 -9.40 21.11
N LEU A 66 -6.18 -8.08 21.07
CA LEU A 66 -5.17 -7.06 20.74
C LEU A 66 -3.93 -7.12 21.65
N PHE A 67 -4.11 -7.59 22.88
CA PHE A 67 -3.06 -7.65 23.91
C PHE A 67 -2.53 -9.06 24.12
N SER A 68 -2.90 -10.01 23.24
CA SER A 68 -2.41 -11.37 23.26
C SER A 68 -0.90 -11.46 22.96
N ASN A 69 -0.36 -12.68 22.94
CA ASN A 69 1.05 -12.87 22.61
C ASN A 69 1.39 -12.59 21.13
N GLN A 70 0.39 -12.55 20.25
CA GLN A 70 0.58 -12.22 18.85
C GLN A 70 0.91 -10.73 18.68
N ILE A 71 1.89 -10.42 17.82
CA ILE A 71 2.22 -9.04 17.47
C ILE A 71 1.16 -8.52 16.50
N ILE A 72 0.45 -7.48 16.91
CA ILE A 72 -0.57 -6.78 16.12
C ILE A 72 -0.11 -5.35 15.87
N TRP A 73 -0.36 -4.84 14.66
CA TRP A 73 -0.08 -3.45 14.28
C TRP A 73 -1.37 -2.75 13.90
N PHE A 74 -1.66 -1.63 14.56
CA PHE A 74 -2.59 -0.65 14.04
C PHE A 74 -1.88 0.18 12.98
N VAL A 75 -2.53 0.33 11.82
CA VAL A 75 -2.09 1.22 10.76
C VAL A 75 -3.20 2.24 10.52
N ASP A 76 -2.92 3.51 10.79
CA ASP A 76 -3.81 4.63 10.49
C ASP A 76 -3.23 5.47 9.37
N ASP A 77 -3.97 5.56 8.26
CA ASP A 77 -3.63 6.32 7.07
C ASP A 77 -4.39 7.66 6.96
N THR A 78 -5.24 8.00 7.94
CA THR A 78 -6.06 9.22 7.95
C THR A 78 -5.23 10.49 7.76
N ASN A 79 -4.02 10.51 8.33
CA ASN A 79 -3.12 11.66 8.32
C ASN A 79 -2.05 11.61 7.23
N VAL A 80 -2.11 10.66 6.29
CA VAL A 80 -1.11 10.52 5.21
C VAL A 80 -1.21 11.68 4.23
N TYR A 81 -2.43 12.02 3.83
CA TYR A 81 -2.69 13.11 2.90
C TYR A 81 -3.51 14.19 3.58
N ARG A 82 -2.83 15.26 4.02
CA ARG A 82 -3.44 16.39 4.71
C ARG A 82 -3.35 17.63 3.83
N VAL A 83 -4.45 18.38 3.78
CA VAL A 83 -4.54 19.62 3.02
C VAL A 83 -5.07 20.75 3.89
N THR A 84 -4.50 21.94 3.73
CA THR A 84 -5.11 23.17 4.20
C THR A 84 -5.94 23.77 3.07
N ILE A 85 -7.18 24.12 3.38
CA ILE A 85 -8.12 24.69 2.41
C ILE A 85 -8.14 26.21 2.59
N HIS A 86 -7.94 26.94 1.50
CA HIS A 86 -8.10 28.38 1.45
C HIS A 86 -9.22 28.74 0.49
N LYS A 87 -10.20 29.51 0.95
CA LYS A 87 -11.28 30.02 0.11
C LYS A 87 -10.92 31.42 -0.37
N THR A 88 -10.85 31.62 -1.68
CA THR A 88 -10.64 32.96 -2.24
C THR A 88 -11.89 33.81 -2.08
N PHE A 89 -11.74 35.13 -2.20
CA PHE A 89 -12.87 36.07 -2.18
C PHE A 89 -13.91 35.77 -3.28
N GLU A 90 -13.45 35.33 -4.45
CA GLU A 90 -14.30 34.88 -5.58
C GLU A 90 -15.01 33.55 -5.33
N GLY A 91 -14.73 32.87 -4.22
CA GLY A 91 -15.37 31.63 -3.81
C GLY A 91 -14.63 30.34 -4.22
N ASN A 92 -13.48 30.45 -4.90
CA ASN A 92 -12.69 29.28 -5.28
C ASN A 92 -12.04 28.63 -4.05
N LEU A 93 -12.03 27.29 -4.00
CA LEU A 93 -11.31 26.52 -2.98
C LEU A 93 -9.96 26.10 -3.53
N THR A 94 -8.88 26.56 -2.90
CA THR A 94 -7.53 26.09 -3.17
C THR A 94 -7.06 25.19 -2.03
N THR A 95 -6.39 24.09 -2.37
CA THR A 95 -5.84 23.14 -1.40
C THR A 95 -4.32 23.21 -1.45
N LYS A 96 -3.69 23.29 -0.28
CA LYS A 96 -2.24 23.20 -0.15
C LYS A 96 -1.89 21.97 0.69
N PRO A 97 -1.09 21.03 0.15
CA PRO A 97 -0.66 19.87 0.93
C PRO A 97 0.25 20.31 2.07
N ILE A 98 0.10 19.66 3.22
CA ILE A 98 0.99 19.79 4.37
C ILE A 98 1.58 18.42 4.70
N ASN A 99 2.65 18.41 5.49
CA ASN A 99 3.27 17.16 5.93
C ASN A 99 2.23 16.27 6.62
N GLY A 100 2.07 15.07 6.09
CA GLY A 100 1.31 13.98 6.68
C GLY A 100 2.23 12.97 7.35
N ALA A 101 1.62 11.94 7.94
CA ALA A 101 2.32 10.78 8.46
C ALA A 101 1.45 9.53 8.42
N ILE A 102 2.08 8.38 8.25
CA ILE A 102 1.48 7.07 8.54
C ILE A 102 1.74 6.75 10.02
N PHE A 103 0.69 6.40 10.77
CA PHE A 103 0.80 5.96 12.15
C PHE A 103 0.79 4.43 12.21
N ILE A 104 1.87 3.83 12.72
CA ILE A 104 1.97 2.39 12.93
C ILE A 104 2.22 2.12 14.41
N PHE A 105 1.25 1.52 15.09
CA PHE A 105 1.22 1.40 16.55
C PHE A 105 1.06 -0.04 17.01
N ASN A 106 1.85 -0.46 18.00
CA ASN A 106 1.69 -1.74 18.68
C ASN A 106 0.89 -1.54 19.98
N PRO A 107 -0.34 -2.10 20.09
CA PRO A 107 -1.19 -1.90 21.26
C PRO A 107 -0.67 -2.55 22.53
N ARG A 108 0.17 -3.59 22.43
CA ARG A 108 0.72 -4.30 23.57
C ARG A 108 1.94 -3.60 24.17
N THR A 109 2.84 -3.11 23.31
CA THR A 109 4.12 -2.51 23.76
C THR A 109 4.09 -0.99 23.83
N GLY A 110 3.11 -0.35 23.18
CA GLY A 110 3.05 1.10 23.04
C GLY A 110 4.03 1.66 21.99
N GLN A 111 4.77 0.80 21.26
CA GLN A 111 5.71 1.25 20.25
C GLN A 111 5.00 1.95 19.09
N LEU A 112 5.48 3.13 18.73
CA LEU A 112 4.98 3.93 17.62
C LEU A 112 6.06 4.12 16.56
N PHE A 113 5.74 3.82 15.31
CA PHE A 113 6.50 4.25 14.14
C PHE A 113 5.69 5.31 13.39
N LEU A 114 6.34 6.45 13.14
CA LEU A 114 5.80 7.57 12.38
C LEU A 114 6.61 7.69 11.08
N LYS A 115 5.95 7.55 9.93
CA LYS A 115 6.60 7.60 8.62
C LYS A 115 6.05 8.70 7.72
#